data_AF-A0A8K0PBG3-F1
#
_entry.id   AF-A0A8K0PBG3-F1
#
_cell.length_a   1.000
_cell.length_b   1.000
_cell.length_c   1.000
_cell.angle_alpha   90.00
_cell.angle_beta   90.00
_cell.angle_gamma   90.00
#
_symmetry.space_group_name_H-M   'P 1'
#
loop_
_entity.id
_entity.type
_entity.pdbx_description
1 polymer ?
#
loop_
_entity_poly.entity_id
_entity_poly.type
_entity_poly.pdbx_seq_one_letter_code
_entity_poly.pdbx_strand_id
1 'polypeptide(L)'
;MLMDAKSRIRSDLRKCRLCFEEENTLIYIYAVSGSLKNVARTISDLLNYEVSMDDQFPPYLCICCCGKLLEFRAFKMKCDSLRETYKLLLKSRGDTTNSAEEKVDIEEGSPEKDEHVLDSRVVEEKSVFDNSQVRV
;
A
#
# COMPACT_ATOMS: atom_id res chain seq x y z
N MET A 1 17.82 34.37 3.30
CA MET A 1 17.78 34.01 1.86
C MET A 1 16.44 33.33 1.58
N LEU A 2 15.47 34.04 1.01
CA LEU A 2 14.21 33.44 0.58
C LEU A 2 14.44 32.81 -0.80
N MET A 3 14.31 31.49 -0.90
CA MET A 3 14.24 30.84 -2.21
C MET A 3 12.88 31.11 -2.85
N ASP A 4 12.89 31.67 -4.06
CA ASP A 4 11.70 31.98 -4.86
C ASP A 4 10.81 30.74 -5.06
N ALA A 5 9.48 30.92 -5.06
CA ALA A 5 8.52 29.84 -5.29
C ALA A 5 8.77 29.09 -6.61
N LYS A 6 9.29 29.79 -7.64
CA LYS A 6 9.71 29.18 -8.92
C LYS A 6 10.92 28.24 -8.80
N SER A 7 11.79 28.47 -7.81
CA SER A 7 12.94 27.60 -7.51
C SER A 7 12.50 26.29 -6.86
N ARG A 8 11.48 26.33 -5.99
CA ARG A 8 10.94 25.14 -5.30
C ARG A 8 10.21 24.18 -6.26
N ILE A 9 9.45 24.74 -7.20
CA ILE A 9 8.74 23.95 -8.23
C ILE A 9 9.71 23.11 -9.08
N ARG A 10 10.94 23.61 -9.33
CA ARG A 10 11.95 22.84 -10.08
C ARG A 10 12.56 21.69 -9.30
N SER A 11 12.68 21.77 -7.97
CA SER A 11 13.25 20.70 -7.15
C SER A 11 12.30 19.52 -6.97
N ASP A 12 10.99 19.78 -6.94
CA ASP A 12 10.01 18.70 -6.69
C ASP A 12 9.81 17.77 -7.91
N LEU A 13 10.25 18.19 -9.10
CA LEU A 13 10.28 17.34 -10.30
C LEU A 13 11.29 16.19 -10.21
N ARG A 14 12.24 16.24 -9.27
CA ARG A 14 13.19 15.16 -9.01
C ARG A 14 12.83 14.31 -7.80
N LYS A 15 11.64 14.51 -7.23
CA LYS A 15 11.20 13.75 -6.07
C LYS A 15 10.27 12.61 -6.46
N CYS A 16 10.37 11.53 -5.70
CA CYS A 16 9.41 10.44 -5.76
C CYS A 16 8.08 10.85 -5.11
N ARG A 17 6.96 10.52 -5.74
CA ARG A 17 5.61 10.78 -5.21
C ARG A 17 5.34 10.08 -3.87
N LEU A 18 5.86 8.87 -3.68
CA LEU A 18 5.53 8.04 -2.51
C LEU A 18 6.46 8.27 -1.32
N CYS A 19 7.77 8.43 -1.54
CA CYS A 19 8.73 8.63 -0.45
C CYS A 19 9.25 10.07 -0.35
N PHE A 20 8.96 10.93 -1.33
CA PHE A 20 9.42 12.33 -1.40
C PHE A 20 10.94 12.54 -1.41
N GLU A 21 11.71 11.46 -1.53
CA GLU A 21 13.17 11.49 -1.72
C GLU A 21 13.54 11.93 -3.13
N GLU A 22 14.66 12.63 -3.25
CA GLU A 22 15.24 13.07 -4.53
C GLU A 22 16.01 11.92 -5.18
N GLU A 23 15.67 11.57 -6.42
CA GLU A 23 16.27 10.45 -7.11
C GLU A 23 16.66 10.77 -8.55
N ASN A 24 17.75 10.16 -9.02
CA ASN A 24 18.23 10.35 -10.38
C ASN A 24 17.39 9.60 -11.43
N THR A 25 16.78 8.48 -11.03
CA THR A 25 15.99 7.64 -11.93
C THR A 25 14.55 7.56 -11.47
N LEU A 26 13.69 8.16 -12.27
CA LEU A 26 12.29 8.38 -11.97
C LEU A 26 11.40 7.83 -13.09
N ILE A 27 10.30 7.22 -12.70
CA ILE A 27 9.30 6.60 -13.57
C ILE A 27 8.07 7.49 -13.58
N TYR A 28 7.64 7.92 -14.75
CA TYR A 28 6.43 8.73 -14.91
C TYR A 28 5.16 7.90 -14.67
N ILE A 29 4.31 8.33 -13.73
CA ILE A 29 3.18 7.51 -13.24
C ILE A 29 1.97 7.49 -14.18
N TYR A 30 1.88 8.46 -15.10
CA TYR A 30 0.80 8.57 -16.09
C TYR A 30 1.18 7.99 -17.45
N ALA A 31 2.20 7.11 -17.50
CA ALA A 31 2.55 6.39 -18.72
C ALA A 31 1.38 5.52 -19.19
N VAL A 32 0.98 5.70 -20.46
CA VAL A 32 -0.15 4.99 -21.08
C VAL A 32 0.24 3.69 -21.78
N SER A 33 1.53 3.46 -21.99
CA SER A 33 2.09 2.31 -22.72
C SER A 33 3.31 1.71 -22.01
N GLY A 34 3.67 0.48 -22.41
CA GLY A 34 4.77 -0.27 -21.82
C GLY A 34 4.41 -1.08 -20.56
N SER A 35 5.42 -1.69 -19.96
CA SER A 35 5.28 -2.58 -18.79
C SER A 35 4.79 -1.86 -17.53
N LEU A 36 4.93 -0.53 -17.49
CA LEU A 36 4.56 0.32 -16.36
C LEU A 36 3.29 1.15 -16.64
N LYS A 37 2.41 0.65 -17.52
CA LYS A 37 1.10 1.27 -17.74
C LYS A 37 0.26 1.25 -16.46
N ASN A 38 -0.52 2.30 -16.24
CA ASN A 38 -1.49 2.41 -15.14
C ASN A 38 -0.87 2.40 -13.73
N VAL A 39 0.33 2.95 -13.56
CA VAL A 39 0.93 3.12 -12.22
C VAL A 39 0.07 4.05 -11.36
N ALA A 40 -0.38 5.19 -11.88
CA ALA A 40 -1.29 6.09 -11.15
C ALA A 40 -2.54 5.38 -10.62
N ARG A 41 -3.21 4.56 -11.46
CA ARG A 41 -4.35 3.75 -11.03
C ARG A 41 -3.96 2.73 -9.95
N THR A 42 -2.80 2.10 -10.09
CA THR A 42 -2.31 1.14 -9.08
C THR A 42 -2.09 1.82 -7.73
N ILE A 43 -1.58 3.05 -7.71
CA ILE A 43 -1.45 3.85 -6.49
C ILE A 43 -2.82 4.07 -5.86
N SER A 44 -3.80 4.56 -6.64
CA SER A 44 -5.15 4.82 -6.15
C SER A 44 -5.83 3.57 -5.59
N ASP A 45 -5.75 2.45 -6.33
CA ASP A 45 -6.38 1.18 -5.95
C ASP A 45 -5.78 0.57 -4.68
N LEU A 46 -4.49 0.79 -4.41
CA LEU A 46 -3.77 0.16 -3.30
C LEU A 46 -3.67 1.03 -2.05
N LEU A 47 -3.51 2.34 -2.22
CA LEU A 47 -3.21 3.28 -1.12
C LEU A 47 -4.39 4.15 -0.72
N ASN A 48 -5.54 3.98 -1.39
CA ASN A 48 -6.79 4.67 -1.08
C ASN A 48 -6.67 6.21 -1.03
N TYR A 49 -5.84 6.77 -1.93
CA TYR A 49 -5.80 8.21 -2.17
C TYR A 49 -5.79 8.49 -3.67
N GLU A 50 -6.42 9.59 -4.07
CA GLU A 50 -6.56 9.95 -5.47
C GLU A 50 -5.27 10.57 -6.02
N VAL A 51 -4.91 10.15 -7.24
CA VAL A 51 -3.75 10.65 -7.97
C VAL A 51 -4.28 11.36 -9.22
N SER A 52 -3.98 12.65 -9.37
CA SER A 52 -4.43 13.48 -10.49
C SER A 52 -3.26 14.18 -11.17
N MET A 53 -3.30 14.32 -12.50
CA MET A 53 -2.26 15.07 -13.22
C MET A 53 -2.20 16.54 -12.80
N ASP A 54 -3.29 17.07 -12.25
CA ASP A 54 -3.41 18.47 -11.84
C ASP A 54 -3.09 18.68 -10.34
N ASP A 55 -2.66 17.63 -9.62
CA ASP A 55 -2.25 17.79 -8.23
C ASP A 55 -0.86 18.44 -8.10
N GLN A 56 -0.56 19.03 -6.93
CA GLN A 56 0.69 19.78 -6.71
C GLN A 56 1.88 18.87 -6.34
N PHE A 57 1.77 17.57 -6.56
CA PHE A 57 2.75 16.61 -6.10
C PHE A 57 3.56 16.04 -7.27
N PRO A 58 4.73 15.42 -7.00
CA PRO A 58 5.57 14.90 -8.07
C PRO A 58 4.85 13.85 -8.93
N PRO A 59 4.93 13.90 -10.26
CA PRO A 59 4.29 12.93 -11.15
C PRO A 59 5.16 11.69 -11.42
N TYR A 60 6.09 11.38 -10.51
CA TYR A 60 7.12 10.37 -10.70
C TYR A 60 7.26 9.41 -9.51
N LEU A 61 7.74 8.19 -9.74
CA LEU A 61 8.20 7.27 -8.70
C LEU A 61 9.67 6.92 -8.87
N CYS A 62 10.39 6.78 -7.76
CA CYS A 62 11.68 6.09 -7.77
C CYS A 62 11.48 4.59 -8.00
N ILE A 63 12.54 3.91 -8.45
CA ILE A 63 12.55 2.47 -8.74
C ILE A 63 12.13 1.66 -7.52
N CYS A 64 12.64 2.01 -6.33
CA CYS A 64 12.34 1.29 -5.09
C CYS A 64 10.85 1.34 -4.75
N CYS A 65 10.23 2.52 -4.84
CA CYS A 65 8.79 2.68 -4.59
C CYS A 65 7.95 1.94 -5.64
N CYS A 66 8.35 2.00 -6.92
CA CYS A 66 7.68 1.26 -7.98
C CYS A 66 7.75 -0.25 -7.74
N GLY A 67 8.91 -0.79 -7.36
CA GLY A 67 9.09 -2.22 -7.06
C GLY A 67 8.17 -2.69 -5.93
N LYS A 68 8.20 -1.99 -4.79
CA LYS A 68 7.33 -2.29 -3.63
C LYS A 68 5.85 -2.21 -3.99
N LEU A 69 5.45 -1.21 -4.79
CA LEU A 69 4.06 -1.06 -5.24
C LEU A 69 3.61 -2.26 -6.08
N LEU A 70 4.45 -2.74 -7.01
CA LEU A 70 4.14 -3.89 -7.85
C LEU A 70 4.11 -5.19 -7.06
N GLU A 71 5.04 -5.38 -6.12
CA GLU A 71 5.04 -6.52 -5.20
C GLU A 71 3.77 -6.55 -4.36
N PHE A 72 3.38 -5.40 -3.79
CA PHE A 72 2.16 -5.28 -3.01
C PHE A 72 0.91 -5.55 -3.85
N ARG A 73 0.87 -5.05 -5.10
CA ARG A 73 -0.21 -5.35 -6.05
C ARG A 73 -0.34 -6.85 -6.27
N ALA A 74 0.77 -7.53 -6.55
CA ALA A 74 0.79 -8.97 -6.81
C ALA A 74 0.33 -9.76 -5.57
N PHE A 75 0.76 -9.35 -4.38
CA PHE A 75 0.30 -9.93 -3.13
C PHE A 75 -1.21 -9.73 -2.92
N LYS A 76 -1.72 -8.50 -3.08
CA LYS A 76 -3.16 -8.21 -2.95
C LYS A 76 -4.01 -9.05 -3.90
N MET A 77 -3.59 -9.20 -5.16
CA MET A 77 -4.30 -10.05 -6.12
C MET A 77 -4.40 -11.51 -5.67
N LYS A 78 -3.34 -12.05 -5.05
CA LYS A 78 -3.38 -13.41 -4.46
C LYS A 78 -4.40 -13.50 -3.32
N CYS A 79 -4.41 -12.51 -2.42
CA CYS A 79 -5.37 -12.45 -1.33
C CYS A 79 -6.83 -12.35 -1.84
N ASP A 80 -7.07 -11.51 -2.85
CA ASP A 80 -8.40 -11.35 -3.43
C ASP A 80 -8.87 -12.64 -4.13
N SER A 81 -7.98 -13.32 -4.88
CA SER A 81 -8.27 -14.64 -5.48
C SER A 81 -8.61 -15.71 -4.44
N LEU A 82 -7.83 -15.76 -3.35
CA LEU A 82 -8.08 -16.70 -2.25
C LEU A 82 -9.42 -16.41 -1.56
N ARG A 83 -9.77 -15.13 -1.36
CA ARG A 83 -11.05 -14.71 -0.79
C ARG A 83 -12.22 -15.21 -1.63
N GLU A 84 -12.15 -15.10 -2.96
CA GLU A 84 -13.18 -15.61 -3.84
C GLU A 84 -13.28 -17.14 -3.79
N THR A 85 -12.15 -17.83 -3.67
CA THR A 85 -12.12 -19.29 -3.49
C THR A 85 -12.80 -19.70 -2.19
N TYR A 86 -12.52 -19.02 -1.08
CA TYR A 86 -13.17 -19.28 0.21
C TYR A 86 -14.66 -19.00 0.18
N LYS A 87 -15.11 -17.94 -0.49
CA LYS A 87 -16.54 -17.68 -0.69
C LYS A 87 -17.25 -18.83 -1.42
N LEU A 88 -16.62 -19.40 -2.45
CA LEU A 88 -17.20 -20.53 -3.20
C LEU A 88 -17.27 -21.80 -2.34
N LEU A 89 -16.22 -22.10 -1.58
CA LEU A 89 -16.19 -23.26 -0.68
C LEU A 89 -17.26 -23.15 0.41
N LEU A 90 -17.44 -21.98 1.00
CA LEU A 90 -18.48 -21.75 2.01
C LEU A 90 -19.90 -21.93 1.44
N LYS A 91 -20.15 -21.43 0.22
CA LYS A 91 -21.44 -21.65 -0.47
C LYS A 91 -21.72 -23.13 -0.73
N SER A 92 -20.73 -23.88 -1.20
CA SER A 92 -20.88 -25.33 -1.44
C SER A 92 -21.13 -26.15 -0.15
N ARG A 93 -20.76 -25.62 1.02
CA ARG A 93 -20.95 -26.28 2.31
C ARG A 93 -22.30 -25.96 2.95
N GLY A 94 -22.95 -24.87 2.53
CA GLY A 94 -24.23 -24.39 3.06
C GLY A 94 -25.48 -25.12 2.55
N ASP A 95 -25.38 -25.94 1.50
CA ASP A 95 -26.54 -26.63 0.89
C ASP A 95 -26.96 -27.94 1.61
N THR A 96 -26.46 -28.21 2.82
CA THR A 96 -26.86 -29.41 3.61
C THR A 96 -27.58 -29.11 4.92
N THR A 97 -27.97 -27.85 5.18
CA THR A 97 -28.80 -27.53 6.34
C THR A 97 -30.04 -26.74 5.93
N ASN A 98 -31.15 -27.46 5.73
CA ASN A 98 -32.47 -26.93 6.04
C ASN A 98 -32.45 -26.44 7.49
N SER A 99 -32.77 -25.17 7.74
CA SER A 99 -33.90 -24.76 8.61
C SER A 99 -33.71 -23.34 9.17
N ALA A 100 -34.81 -22.60 9.10
CA ALA A 100 -35.23 -21.48 9.95
C ALA A 100 -34.48 -20.15 9.84
N GLU A 101 -35.21 -19.19 9.26
CA GLU A 101 -35.11 -17.76 9.52
C GLU A 101 -35.04 -17.48 11.03
N GLU A 102 -33.95 -16.85 11.48
CA GLU A 102 -33.93 -16.15 12.76
C GLU A 102 -33.61 -14.68 12.45
N LYS A 103 -34.66 -13.86 12.48
CA LYS A 103 -34.53 -12.39 12.49
C LYS A 103 -33.93 -11.99 13.83
N VAL A 104 -32.69 -11.52 13.81
CA VAL A 104 -32.10 -10.83 14.95
C VAL A 104 -32.20 -9.33 14.67
N ASP A 105 -33.16 -8.69 15.32
CA ASP A 105 -33.23 -7.23 15.42
C ASP A 105 -32.06 -6.77 16.30
N ILE A 106 -31.09 -6.07 15.70
CA ILE A 106 -30.02 -5.40 16.43
C ILE A 106 -30.43 -3.94 16.58
N GLU A 107 -30.81 -3.57 17.82
CA GLU A 107 -30.96 -2.18 18.22
C GLU A 107 -29.58 -1.49 18.18
N GLU A 108 -29.50 -0.35 17.48
CA GLU A 108 -28.32 0.52 17.42
C GLU A 108 -28.03 1.14 18.80
N GLY A 109 -27.14 0.51 19.56
CA GLY A 109 -26.48 1.10 20.73
C GLY A 109 -25.31 1.99 20.30
N SER A 110 -25.38 3.27 20.65
CA SER A 110 -24.39 4.32 20.41
C SER A 110 -22.99 3.97 20.95
N PRO A 111 -21.88 4.39 20.31
CA PRO A 111 -20.54 4.15 20.82
C PRO A 111 -20.20 5.16 21.92
N GLU A 112 -20.24 4.70 23.18
CA GLU A 112 -19.52 5.33 24.28
C GLU A 112 -18.01 5.10 24.12
N LYS A 113 -17.27 6.16 24.44
CA LYS A 113 -15.81 6.28 24.31
C LYS A 113 -15.15 5.41 25.38
N ASP A 114 -14.15 4.62 25.01
CA ASP A 114 -13.14 4.22 25.98
C ASP A 114 -11.74 4.11 25.37
N GLU A 115 -10.85 4.86 26.01
CA GLU A 115 -9.41 4.85 25.83
C GLU A 115 -8.86 3.50 26.30
N HIS A 116 -7.94 2.90 25.53
CA HIS A 116 -7.00 1.97 26.13
C HIS A 116 -5.62 2.05 25.51
N VAL A 117 -4.67 2.29 26.41
CA VAL A 117 -3.24 2.48 26.25
C VAL A 117 -2.59 1.20 25.71
N LEU A 118 -1.85 1.30 24.61
CA LEU A 118 -0.98 0.23 24.10
C LEU A 118 0.41 0.34 24.74
N ASP A 119 0.68 -0.60 25.65
CA ASP A 119 1.98 -0.82 26.28
C ASP A 119 2.99 -1.35 25.25
N SER A 120 4.15 -0.68 25.18
CA SER A 120 5.21 -0.95 24.23
C SER A 120 6.24 -1.90 24.85
N ARG A 121 6.29 -3.14 24.38
CA ARG A 121 7.45 -4.03 24.60
C ARG A 121 8.32 -4.07 23.36
N VAL A 122 9.42 -3.32 23.42
CA VAL A 122 10.58 -3.44 22.55
C VAL A 122 11.28 -4.76 22.89
N VAL A 123 11.40 -5.66 21.92
CA VAL A 123 12.34 -6.78 22.01
C VAL A 123 13.52 -6.42 21.11
N GLU A 124 14.65 -6.13 21.74
CA GLU A 124 15.94 -5.98 21.08
C GLU A 124 16.43 -7.36 20.60
N GLU A 125 16.50 -7.58 19.29
CA GLU A 125 17.29 -8.68 18.73
C GLU A 125 18.67 -8.17 18.33
N LYS A 126 19.67 -8.65 19.07
CA LYS A 126 21.09 -8.38 18.86
C LYS A 126 21.58 -9.07 17.58
N SER A 127 22.26 -8.28 16.76
CA SER A 127 23.11 -8.69 15.65
C SER A 127 24.23 -9.62 16.09
N VAL A 128 24.40 -10.76 15.41
CA VAL A 128 25.66 -11.50 15.36
C VAL A 128 26.03 -11.72 13.90
N PHE A 129 26.91 -10.85 13.38
CA PHE A 129 27.66 -11.08 12.16
C PHE A 129 28.99 -11.71 12.59
N ASP A 130 29.22 -12.98 12.24
CA ASP A 130 30.56 -13.58 12.26
C ASP A 130 31.03 -13.69 10.81
N ASN A 131 32.11 -12.99 10.50
CA ASN A 131 32.68 -12.88 9.16
C ASN A 131 34.15 -13.30 9.25
N SER A 132 34.37 -14.61 9.39
CA SER A 132 35.71 -15.20 9.39
C SER A 132 36.09 -15.67 7.98
N GLN A 133 36.70 -14.71 7.26
CA GLN A 133 37.81 -14.82 6.31
C GLN A 133 38.03 -16.15 5.56
N VAL A 134 37.81 -16.11 4.25
CA VAL A 134 38.49 -16.97 3.26
C VAL A 134 39.68 -16.20 2.68
N ARG A 135 40.88 -16.63 3.03
CA ARG A 135 42.19 -16.44 2.34
C ARG A 135 42.85 -17.83 2.46
N VAL A 136 43.36 -18.50 1.43
CA VAL A 136 44.07 -18.13 0.21
C VAL A 136 43.70 -19.11 -0.89
#